data_AF-A0A453ACP6-F1
#
_entry.id   AF-A0A453ACP6-F1
#
_cell.length_a   1.000
_cell.length_b   1.000
_cell.length_c   1.000
_cell.angle_alpha   90.00
_cell.angle_beta   90.00
_cell.angle_gamma   90.00
#
_symmetry.space_group_name_H-M   'P 1'
#
loop_
_entity.id
_entity.type
_entity.pdbx_description
1 polymer ?
#
loop_
_entity_poly.entity_id
_entity_poly.type
_entity_poly.pdbx_seq_one_letter_code
_entity_poly.pdbx_strand_id
1 'polypeptide(L)' 'GSAVSFTEGEKVLAYHGPLLYEAKVQKTENREDEWRYFVHYLV' A
#
# COMPACT_ATOMS: atom_id res chain seq x y z
N GLY A 1 4.42 5.90 18.93
CA GLY A 1 4.48 6.93 17.87
C GLY A 1 3.66 6.42 16.72
N SER A 2 2.71 7.21 16.23
CA SER A 2 1.76 6.80 15.19
C SER A 2 2.53 6.26 13.98
N ALA A 3 2.39 4.97 13.68
CA ALA A 3 2.89 4.43 12.42
C ALA A 3 2.15 5.15 11.30
N VAL A 4 2.89 5.85 10.43
CA VAL A 4 2.31 6.54 9.27
C VAL A 4 1.73 5.47 8.35
N SER A 5 0.43 5.54 8.09
CA SER A 5 -0.27 4.63 7.19
C SER A 5 -0.48 5.27 5.82
N PHE A 6 -0.47 4.45 4.78
CA PHE A 6 -0.82 4.91 3.43
C PHE A 6 -2.33 5.12 3.29
N THR A 7 -2.71 6.09 2.49
CA THR A 7 -4.10 6.50 2.30
C THR A 7 -4.66 6.08 0.95
N GLU A 8 -5.98 5.92 0.84
CA GLU A 8 -6.61 5.63 -0.44
C GLU A 8 -6.30 6.72 -1.47
N GLY A 9 -5.89 6.30 -2.67
CA GLY A 9 -5.49 7.18 -3.75
C GLY A 9 -4.00 7.52 -3.78
N GLU A 10 -3.26 7.23 -2.72
CA GLU A 10 -1.83 7.48 -2.62
C GLU A 10 -1.03 6.63 -3.62
N LYS A 11 -0.03 7.24 -4.26
CA LYS A 11 0.93 6.52 -5.10
C LYS A 11 2.09 6.04 -4.23
N VAL A 12 2.41 4.76 -4.35
CA VAL A 12 3.42 4.07 -3.55
C VAL A 12 4.30 3.21 -4.45
N LEU A 13 5.45 2.77 -3.92
CA LEU A 13 6.23 1.70 -4.53
C LEU A 13 5.91 0.40 -3.82
N ALA A 14 5.56 -0.64 -4.59
CA ALA A 14 5.15 -1.95 -4.07
C ALA A 14 6.02 -3.06 -4.66
N TYR A 15 6.37 -4.05 -3.84
CA TYR A 15 7.10 -5.23 -4.29
C TYR A 15 6.16 -6.22 -5.00
N HIS A 16 6.61 -6.74 -6.14
CA HIS A 16 6.04 -7.94 -6.76
C HIS A 16 7.19 -8.94 -7.00
N GLY A 17 7.34 -9.89 -6.08
CA GLY A 17 8.56 -10.70 -6.01
C GLY A 17 9.78 -9.83 -5.67
N PRO A 18 10.90 -9.95 -6.40
CA PRO A 18 12.12 -9.15 -6.16
C PRO A 18 12.09 -7.75 -6.77
N LEU A 19 11.05 -7.42 -7.55
CA LEU A 19 10.97 -6.18 -8.32
C LEU A 19 10.06 -5.15 -7.62
N LEU A 20 10.37 -3.88 -7.84
CA LEU A 20 9.63 -2.74 -7.29
C LEU A 20 8.84 -2.07 -8.42
N TYR A 21 7.55 -1.82 -8.19
CA TYR A 21 6.66 -1.19 -9.16
C TYR A 21 5.96 0.02 -8.55
N GLU A 22 5.66 1.03 -9.37
CA GLU A 22 4.69 2.05 -8.96
C GLU A 22 3.30 1.41 -8.83
N ALA A 23 2.58 1.80 -7.79
CA ALA A 23 1.23 1.33 -7.52
C ALA A 23 0.39 2.44 -6.89
N LYS A 24 -0.93 2.28 -6.94
CA LYS A 24 -1.89 3.16 -6.27
C LYS A 24 -2.68 2.39 -5.22
N VAL A 25 -2.77 2.93 -4.00
CA VAL A 25 -3.61 2.37 -2.94
C VAL A 25 -5.08 2.53 -3.33
N GLN A 26 -5.80 1.42 -3.40
CA GLN A 26 -7.25 1.41 -3.64
C GLN A 26 -8.05 1.31 -2.36
N LYS A 27 -7.52 0.62 -1.34
CA LYS A 27 -8.18 0.46 -0.04
C LYS A 27 -7.16 0.28 1.06
N THR A 28 -7.43 0.90 2.21
CA THR A 28 -6.65 0.73 3.43
C THR A 28 -7.50 0.04 4.49
N GLU A 29 -6.97 -1.03 5.10
CA GLU A 29 -7.60 -1.71 6.24
C GLU A 29 -6.62 -1.78 7.41
N ASN A 30 -7.11 -1.52 8.62
CA ASN A 30 -6.39 -1.80 9.86
C ASN A 30 -7.08 -2.99 10.56
N ARG A 31 -6.36 -4.07 10.78
CA ARG A 31 -6.87 -5.24 11.51
C ARG A 31 -5.81 -5.69 12.51
N GLU A 32 -6.18 -5.81 13.78
CA GLU A 32 -5.32 -6.37 14.83
C GLU A 32 -3.92 -5.71 14.88
N ASP A 33 -3.88 -4.37 14.81
CA ASP A 33 -2.67 -3.54 14.76
C ASP A 33 -1.77 -3.74 13.51
N GLU A 34 -2.24 -4.47 12.51
CA GLU A 34 -1.59 -4.62 11.20
C GLU A 34 -2.33 -3.80 10.12
N TRP A 35 -1.56 -3.03 9.34
CA TRP A 35 -2.08 -2.36 8.16
C TRP A 35 -2.02 -3.26 6.93
N ARG A 36 -3.11 -3.33 6.19
CA ARG A 36 -3.21 -4.02 4.90
C ARG A 36 -3.67 -3.05 3.83
N TYR A 37 -3.03 -3.12 2.67
CA TYR A 37 -3.28 -2.22 1.55
C TYR A 37 -3.60 -3.02 0.30
N PHE A 38 -4.75 -2.73 -0.29
CA PHE A 38 -5.07 -3.22 -1.63
C PHE A 38 -4.47 -2.23 -2.61
N VAL A 39 -3.56 -2.68 -3.46
CA VAL A 39 -2.85 -1.84 -4.43
C VAL A 39 -3.15 -2.28 -5.85
N HIS A 40 -3.20 -1.31 -6.77
CA HIS A 40 -3.21 -1.54 -8.20
C HIS A 40 -1.85 -1.14 -8.77
N TYR A 41 -1.12 -2.11 -9.34
CA TYR A 41 0.14 -1.84 -10.03
C TYR A 41 -0.12 -0.98 -11.25
N LEU A 42 0.65 0.09 -11.38
CA LEU A 42 0.62 0.96 -12.54
C LEU A 42 1.61 0.36 -13.56
N VAL A 43 1.09 -0.05 -14.71
CA VAL A 43 1.88 -0.39 -15.89
C VAL A 43 2.42 0.86 -16.57
#